data_AF-G3HGT8-F1
#
_entry.id   AF-G3HGT8-F1
#
_cell.length_a   1.000
_cell.length_b   1.000
_cell.length_c   1.000
_cell.angle_alpha   90.00
_cell.angle_beta   90.00
_cell.angle_gamma   90.00
#
_symmetry.space_group_name_H-M   'P 1'
#
loop_
_entity.id
_entity.type
_entity.pdbx_description
1 polymer ?
#
loop_
_entity_poly.entity_id
_entity_poly.type
_entity_poly.pdbx_seq_one_letter_code
_entity_poly.pdbx_strand_id
1 'polypeptide(L)'
;MTLRAYVDLLRLEDTLRRHTFYFKAARSAIEIYLKLHDNPLTSESKEQDINSEVLSAKELKKMLSKQRRAQKKAKLQEDRKHTERERQQKNQKKKREEEEETASGHKEELAAEKLERRSFC
;
A
#
# COMPACT_ATOMS: atom_id res chain seq x y z
N MET A 1 13.53 15.28 58.97
CA MET A 1 12.25 15.97 58.69
C MET A 1 12.44 16.91 57.51
N THR A 2 11.65 16.77 56.44
CA THR A 2 11.81 17.50 55.17
C THR A 2 10.90 18.74 55.09
N LEU A 3 10.91 19.58 56.13
CA LEU A 3 10.11 20.81 56.21
C LEU A 3 10.34 21.76 55.03
N ARG A 4 11.57 21.80 54.49
CA ARG A 4 11.88 22.57 53.28
C ARG A 4 11.09 22.09 52.05
N ALA A 5 11.09 20.79 51.80
CA ALA A 5 10.34 20.20 50.68
C ALA A 5 8.83 20.42 50.82
N TYR A 6 8.32 20.40 52.06
CA TYR A 6 6.92 20.74 52.34
C TYR A 6 6.59 22.20 51.97
N VAL A 7 7.42 23.14 52.38
CA VAL A 7 7.24 24.57 52.02
C VAL A 7 7.37 24.79 50.51
N ASP A 8 8.29 24.07 49.85
CA ASP A 8 8.46 24.16 48.40
C ASP A 8 7.26 23.60 47.62
N LEU A 9 6.61 22.55 48.14
CA LEU A 9 5.36 22.05 47.58
C LEU A 9 4.24 23.09 47.67
N LEU A 10 4.08 23.75 48.82
CA LEU A 10 3.07 24.80 48.98
C LEU A 10 3.30 25.96 48.00
N ARG A 11 4.55 26.38 47.80
CA ARG A 11 4.91 27.42 46.82
C ARG A 11 4.66 26.97 45.37
N LEU A 12 4.82 25.68 45.09
CA LEU A 12 4.48 25.11 43.78
C LEU A 12 2.97 25.16 43.53
N GLU A 13 2.14 24.84 44.53
CA GLU A 13 0.69 24.90 44.41
C GLU A 13 0.19 26.30 44.04
N ASP A 14 0.77 27.35 44.64
CA ASP A 14 0.45 28.75 44.33
C ASP A 14 0.72 29.12 42.85
N THR A 15 1.69 28.44 42.22
CA THR A 15 2.13 28.73 40.86
C THR A 15 1.71 27.67 39.83
N LEU A 16 0.99 26.63 40.24
CA LEU A 16 0.65 25.46 39.43
C LEU A 16 -0.03 25.85 38.09
N ARG A 17 -0.89 26.87 38.12
CA ARG A 17 -1.63 27.36 36.94
C ARG A 17 -0.77 28.17 35.96
N ARG A 18 0.42 28.60 36.36
CA ARG A 18 1.36 29.30 35.46
C ARG A 18 2.03 28.35 34.46
N HIS A 19 1.92 27.03 34.68
CA HIS A 19 2.51 26.04 33.81
C HIS A 19 1.90 26.08 32.40
N THR A 20 2.74 25.92 31.38
CA THR A 20 2.35 26.01 29.96
C THR A 20 1.26 25.03 29.57
N PHE A 21 1.21 23.86 30.21
CA PHE A 21 0.16 22.87 30.00
C PHE A 21 -1.22 23.39 30.43
N TYR A 22 -1.30 24.05 31.60
CA TYR A 22 -2.55 24.64 32.07
C TYR A 22 -3.02 25.73 31.10
N PHE A 23 -2.10 26.58 30.63
CA PHE A 23 -2.42 27.63 29.67
C PHE A 23 -2.93 27.08 28.33
N LYS A 24 -2.28 26.03 27.80
CA LYS A 24 -2.72 25.36 26.57
C LYS A 24 -4.13 24.79 26.72
N ALA A 25 -4.39 24.08 27.82
CA ALA A 25 -5.71 23.52 28.09
C ALA A 25 -6.77 24.61 28.31
N ALA A 26 -6.45 25.66 29.07
CA ALA A 26 -7.33 26.78 29.33
C ALA A 26 -7.71 27.52 28.05
N ARG A 27 -6.75 27.76 27.14
CA ARG A 27 -7.01 28.38 25.84
C ARG A 27 -8.03 27.56 25.03
N SER A 28 -7.80 26.26 24.87
CA SER A 28 -8.72 25.38 24.16
C SER A 28 -10.11 25.37 24.81
N ALA A 29 -10.17 25.34 26.14
CA ALA A 29 -11.43 25.38 26.88
C ALA A 29 -12.19 26.70 26.64
N ILE A 30 -11.51 27.85 26.73
CA ILE A 30 -12.12 29.17 26.49
C ILE A 30 -12.73 29.22 25.08
N GLU A 31 -12.00 28.77 24.07
CA GLU A 31 -12.49 28.74 22.69
C GLU A 31 -13.75 27.87 22.54
N ILE A 32 -13.81 26.71 23.21
CA ILE A 32 -14.98 25.83 23.21
C ILE A 32 -16.16 26.49 23.93
N TYR A 33 -15.94 27.08 25.10
CA TYR A 33 -17.00 27.71 25.87
C TYR A 33 -17.59 28.95 25.17
N LEU A 34 -16.76 29.73 24.48
CA LEU A 34 -17.24 30.84 23.65
C LEU A 34 -18.12 30.33 22.50
N LYS A 35 -17.66 29.31 21.77
CA LYS A 35 -18.44 28.70 20.68
C LYS A 35 -19.76 28.11 21.18
N LEU A 36 -19.76 27.52 22.38
CA LEU A 36 -20.95 26.97 23.02
C LEU A 36 -21.92 28.07 23.46
N HIS A 37 -21.42 29.21 23.90
CA HIS A 37 -22.25 30.37 24.22
C HIS A 37 -22.90 30.94 22.96
N ASP A 38 -22.13 31.11 21.88
CA ASP A 38 -22.63 31.64 20.60
C ASP A 38 -23.60 30.68 19.91
N ASN A 39 -23.36 29.36 20.04
CA ASN A 39 -24.18 28.30 19.48
C ASN A 39 -24.58 27.32 20.59
N PRO A 40 -25.68 27.60 21.33
CA PRO A 40 -26.12 26.72 22.39
C PRO A 40 -26.47 25.35 21.83
N LEU A 41 -25.94 24.29 22.43
CA LEU A 41 -26.22 22.90 22.06
C LEU A 41 -27.70 22.60 22.32
N THR A 42 -28.54 22.76 21.30
CA THR A 42 -29.86 22.14 21.26
C THR A 42 -29.68 20.62 21.28
N SER A 43 -30.62 19.90 21.89
CA SER A 43 -30.55 18.46 22.17
C SER A 43 -30.17 17.59 20.95
N GLU A 44 -30.52 18.05 19.75
CA GLU A 44 -30.24 17.41 18.45
C GLU A 44 -28.73 17.30 18.13
N SER A 45 -27.91 18.28 18.51
CA SER A 45 -26.50 18.32 18.11
C SER A 45 -25.64 17.26 18.81
N LYS A 46 -26.02 16.86 20.02
CA LYS A 46 -25.31 15.81 20.77
C LYS A 46 -25.45 14.44 20.12
N GLU A 47 -26.61 14.18 19.50
CA GLU A 47 -26.85 12.94 18.77
C GLU A 47 -26.15 12.95 17.42
N GLN A 48 -26.04 14.10 16.77
CA GLN A 48 -25.33 14.24 15.48
C GLN A 48 -23.82 14.01 15.61
N ASP A 49 -23.17 14.52 16.65
CA ASP A 49 -21.73 14.31 16.85
C ASP A 49 -21.39 12.83 17.08
N ILE A 50 -22.15 12.15 17.96
CA ILE A 50 -21.96 10.72 18.23
C ILE A 50 -22.22 9.88 16.98
N ASN A 51 -23.25 10.21 16.20
CA ASN A 51 -23.54 9.51 14.95
C ASN A 51 -22.48 9.78 13.88
N SER A 52 -21.95 11.00 13.77
CA SER A 52 -20.93 11.37 12.78
C SER A 52 -19.61 10.61 13.00
N GLU A 53 -19.19 10.44 14.25
CA GLU A 53 -17.97 9.72 14.61
C GLU A 53 -18.11 8.21 14.32
N VAL A 54 -19.28 7.63 14.61
CA VAL A 54 -19.59 6.23 14.31
C VAL A 54 -19.68 5.95 12.81
N LEU A 55 -20.26 6.88 12.04
CA LEU A 55 -20.36 6.77 10.58
C LEU A 55 -18.96 6.85 9.92
N SER A 56 -18.12 7.80 10.34
CA SER A 56 -16.75 7.96 9.85
C SER A 56 -15.89 6.69 10.04
N ALA A 57 -15.98 6.04 11.20
CA ALA A 57 -15.26 4.79 11.47
C ALA A 57 -15.74 3.61 10.57
N LYS A 58 -17.05 3.53 10.31
CA LYS A 58 -17.61 2.50 9.41
C LYS A 58 -17.22 2.73 7.96
N GLU A 59 -17.19 3.98 7.50
CA GLU A 59 -16.82 4.35 6.14
C GLU A 59 -15.34 4.10 5.86
N LEU A 60 -14.44 4.47 6.79
CA LEU A 60 -13.01 4.17 6.69
C LEU A 60 -12.74 2.67 6.60
N LYS A 61 -13.43 1.85 7.40
CA LYS A 61 -13.30 0.38 7.36
C LYS A 61 -13.79 -0.20 6.04
N LYS A 62 -14.88 0.35 5.47
CA LYS A 62 -15.43 -0.07 4.16
C LYS A 62 -14.49 0.29 3.01
N MET A 63 -13.91 1.49 3.05
CA MET A 63 -12.90 1.97 2.09
C MET A 63 -11.65 1.10 2.10
N LEU A 64 -11.07 0.84 3.28
CA LEU A 64 -9.89 -0.02 3.43
C LEU A 64 -10.14 -1.46 2.94
N SER A 65 -11.31 -2.01 3.22
CA SER A 65 -11.71 -3.34 2.74
C SER A 65 -11.82 -3.40 1.22
N LYS A 66 -12.42 -2.37 0.60
CA LYS A 66 -12.54 -2.25 -0.87
C LYS A 66 -11.16 -2.11 -1.53
N GLN A 67 -10.26 -1.31 -0.97
CA GLN A 67 -8.90 -1.11 -1.47
C GLN A 67 -8.06 -2.40 -1.40
N ARG A 68 -8.10 -3.12 -0.27
CA ARG A 68 -7.39 -4.40 -0.11
C ARG A 68 -7.86 -5.46 -1.11
N ARG A 69 -9.18 -5.54 -1.37
CA ARG A 69 -9.75 -6.48 -2.34
C ARG A 69 -9.31 -6.17 -3.77
N ALA A 70 -9.29 -4.89 -4.16
CA ALA A 70 -8.83 -4.46 -5.48
C ALA A 70 -7.34 -4.75 -5.69
N GLN A 71 -6.50 -4.43 -4.71
CA GLN A 71 -5.05 -4.68 -4.77
C GLN A 71 -4.72 -6.17 -4.86
N LYS A 72 -5.41 -7.02 -4.09
CA LYS A 72 -5.18 -8.48 -4.13
C LYS A 72 -5.59 -9.09 -5.49
N LYS A 73 -6.63 -8.55 -6.13
CA LYS A 73 -7.09 -9.00 -7.46
C LYS A 73 -6.14 -8.58 -8.58
N ALA A 74 -5.58 -7.37 -8.51
CA ALA A 74 -4.62 -6.87 -9.49
C ALA A 74 -3.32 -7.67 -9.48
N LYS A 75 -2.72 -7.87 -8.29
CA LYS A 75 -1.48 -8.66 -8.13
C LYS A 75 -1.63 -10.09 -8.68
N LEU A 76 -2.73 -10.76 -8.36
CA LEU A 76 -2.98 -12.12 -8.85
C LEU A 76 -3.13 -12.20 -10.38
N GLN A 77 -3.64 -11.16 -11.04
CA GLN A 77 -3.73 -11.13 -12.50
C GLN A 77 -2.36 -10.84 -13.16
N GLU A 78 -1.54 -9.99 -12.55
CA GLU A 78 -0.19 -9.70 -13.06
C GLU A 78 0.72 -10.92 -12.93
N ASP A 79 0.68 -11.63 -11.78
CA ASP A 79 1.45 -12.86 -11.57
C ASP A 79 1.03 -13.97 -12.56
N ARG A 80 -0.29 -14.09 -12.86
CA ARG A 80 -0.79 -15.04 -13.87
C ARG A 80 -0.33 -14.70 -15.28
N LYS A 81 -0.35 -13.41 -15.66
CA LYS A 81 0.13 -12.97 -16.98
C LYS A 81 1.65 -13.13 -17.12
N HIS A 82 2.40 -12.89 -16.05
CA HIS A 82 3.85 -13.05 -16.05
C HIS A 82 4.24 -14.53 -16.21
N THR A 83 3.63 -15.41 -15.41
CA THR A 83 3.90 -16.87 -15.48
C THR A 83 3.51 -17.49 -16.82
N GLU A 84 2.46 -17.00 -17.48
CA GLU A 84 2.05 -17.47 -18.81
C GLU A 84 3.02 -17.01 -19.92
N ARG A 85 3.49 -15.75 -19.86
CA ARG A 85 4.50 -15.23 -20.80
C ARG A 85 5.83 -15.95 -20.67
N GLU A 86 6.28 -16.22 -19.44
CA GLU A 86 7.52 -16.98 -19.20
C GLU A 86 7.42 -18.43 -19.72
N ARG A 87 6.26 -19.08 -19.59
CA ARG A 87 6.03 -20.42 -20.15
C ARG A 87 6.05 -20.42 -21.68
N GLN A 88 5.43 -19.43 -22.31
CA GLN A 88 5.44 -19.30 -23.78
C GLN A 88 6.84 -19.03 -24.34
N GLN A 89 7.64 -18.16 -23.69
CA GLN A 89 9.01 -17.89 -24.09
C GLN A 89 9.92 -19.13 -23.95
N LYS A 90 9.77 -19.90 -22.86
CA LYS A 90 10.51 -21.16 -22.67
C LYS A 90 10.16 -22.21 -23.73
N ASN A 91 8.89 -22.32 -24.13
CA ASN A 91 8.47 -23.25 -25.19
C ASN A 91 8.99 -22.83 -26.58
N GLN A 92 9.01 -21.53 -26.89
CA GLN A 92 9.56 -21.06 -28.17
C GLN A 92 11.08 -21.24 -28.25
N LYS A 93 11.80 -21.06 -27.13
CA LYS A 93 13.25 -21.29 -27.09
C LYS A 93 13.61 -22.76 -27.29
N LYS A 94 12.90 -23.69 -26.62
CA LYS A 94 13.09 -25.14 -26.84
C LYS A 94 12.83 -25.57 -28.28
N LYS A 95 11.79 -25.01 -28.92
CA LYS A 95 11.47 -25.34 -30.32
C LYS A 95 12.52 -24.84 -31.31
N ARG A 96 13.16 -23.70 -31.03
CA ARG A 96 14.29 -23.20 -31.84
C ARG A 96 15.56 -24.02 -31.65
N GLU A 97 15.82 -24.50 -30.43
CA GLU A 97 16.98 -25.35 -30.14
C GLU A 97 16.85 -26.75 -30.82
N GLU A 98 15.64 -27.33 -30.92
CA GLU A 98 15.39 -28.58 -31.68
C GLU A 98 15.49 -28.41 -33.21
N GLU A 99 15.12 -27.25 -33.75
CA GLU A 99 15.25 -26.95 -35.20
C GLU A 99 16.70 -26.70 -35.62
N GLU A 100 17.56 -26.20 -34.72
CA GLU A 100 18.97 -25.96 -35.01
C GLU A 100 19.80 -27.26 -34.98
N GLU A 101 19.44 -28.22 -34.11
CA GLU A 101 20.09 -29.53 -34.05
C GLU A 101 19.74 -30.43 -35.25
N THR A 102 18.53 -30.28 -35.82
CA THR A 102 18.08 -31.05 -37.00
C THR A 102 18.59 -30.49 -38.34
N ALA A 103 18.91 -29.20 -38.42
CA ALA A 103 19.50 -28.57 -39.62
C ALA A 103 21.00 -28.89 -39.80
N SER A 104 21.71 -29.25 -38.72
CA SER A 104 23.13 -29.62 -38.74
C SER A 104 23.40 -31.00 -39.33
N GLY A 105 22.43 -31.92 -39.31
CA GLY A 105 22.63 -33.32 -39.75
C GLY A 105 22.50 -33.57 -41.26
N HIS A 106 21.89 -32.65 -42.03
CA HIS A 106 21.49 -32.93 -43.42
C HIS A 106 22.47 -32.46 -44.51
N LYS A 107 23.65 -31.92 -44.18
CA LYS A 107 24.58 -31.35 -45.18
C LYS A 107 25.83 -32.20 -45.51
N GLU A 108 26.07 -33.33 -44.86
CA GLU A 108 27.28 -34.13 -45.12
C GLU A 108 27.13 -35.33 -46.08
N GLU A 109 25.94 -35.66 -46.59
CA GLU A 109 25.75 -36.90 -47.40
C GLU A 109 25.60 -36.74 -48.92
N LEU A 110 25.58 -35.53 -49.50
CA LEU A 110 25.15 -35.34 -50.91
C LEU A 110 26.20 -34.78 -51.88
N ALA A 111 27.50 -34.89 -51.58
CA ALA A 111 28.56 -34.33 -52.43
C ALA A 111 29.47 -35.35 -53.15
N ALA A 112 29.13 -36.65 -53.17
CA ALA A 112 30.06 -37.69 -53.67
C ALA A 112 29.49 -38.71 -54.66
N GLU A 113 28.48 -38.37 -55.47
CA GLU A 113 28.04 -39.27 -56.54
C GLU A 113 27.62 -38.49 -57.80
N LYS A 114 28.19 -38.87 -58.95
CA LYS A 114 27.84 -38.47 -60.32
C LYS A 114 28.46 -37.18 -60.87
N LEU A 115 29.75 -37.27 -61.22
CA LEU A 115 30.32 -36.56 -62.37
C LEU A 115 30.98 -37.59 -63.31
N GLU A 116 30.16 -38.51 -63.83
CA GLU A 116 30.52 -39.38 -64.93
C GLU A 116 29.57 -39.14 -66.12
N ARG A 117 30.21 -38.79 -67.25
CA ARG A 117 29.78 -38.97 -68.64
C ARG A 117 28.69 -38.04 -69.18
N ARG A 118 29.08 -37.28 -70.21
CA ARG A 118 28.71 -37.47 -71.65
C ARG A 118 28.67 -36.09 -72.31
N SER A 119 29.77 -35.63 -72.92
CA SER A 119 30.06 -35.69 -74.36
C SER A 119 28.91 -35.25 -75.29
N PHE A 120 29.24 -34.28 -76.15
CA PHE A 120 28.77 -34.09 -77.53
C PHE A 120 27.52 -33.22 -77.77
N CYS A 121 27.73 -31.98 -78.23
CA CYS A 121 27.49 -31.51 -79.60
C CYS A 121 28.12 -30.13 -79.78
#